data_AF-A0A7Y2MJU4-F1
#
_entry.id   AF-A0A7Y2MJU4-F1
#
_cell.length_a   1.000
_cell.length_b   1.000
_cell.length_c   1.000
_cell.angle_alpha   90.00
_cell.angle_beta   90.00
_cell.angle_gamma   90.00
#
_symmetry.space_group_name_H-M   'P 1'
#
loop_
_entity.id
_entity.type
_entity.pdbx_description
1 polymer ?
#
loop_
_entity_poly.entity_id
_entity_poly.type
_entity_poly.pdbx_seq_one_letter_code
_entity_poly.pdbx_strand_id
1 'polypeptide(L)'
;MKTISSVVEQYIKKKPFLQSALAQGIINLTSLSRIVKPEIEEELGKEVRNGAIVMALKRLSGDMEFRATHRIIKVLKEIGEITVRSSLTDFTFLVSDSILENQTELLETVNKNKDVFYTSSRGVNELNIVVSNTLDDTVEQLFKNEN
;
A
#
# COMPACT_ATOMS: atom_id res chain seq x y z
N MET A 1 -3.81 13.45 -34.12
CA MET A 1 -2.46 14.03 -34.33
C MET A 1 -1.72 13.98 -33.00
N LYS A 2 -0.54 13.34 -32.91
CA LYS A 2 0.23 13.29 -31.66
C LYS A 2 0.85 14.66 -31.38
N THR A 3 0.67 15.17 -30.16
CA THR A 3 1.27 16.44 -29.71
C THR A 3 2.46 16.16 -28.80
N ILE A 4 3.37 17.12 -28.65
CA ILE A 4 4.49 17.00 -27.69
C ILE A 4 3.95 16.72 -26.28
N SER A 5 2.86 17.39 -25.87
CA SER A 5 2.27 17.17 -24.54
C SER A 5 1.74 15.76 -24.36
N SER A 6 1.02 15.21 -25.35
CA SER A 6 0.46 13.86 -25.26
C SER A 6 1.55 12.78 -25.26
N VAL A 7 2.63 12.96 -26.02
CA VAL A 7 3.75 12.01 -26.08
C VAL A 7 4.58 12.06 -24.79
N VAL A 8 4.87 13.26 -24.28
CA VAL A 8 5.54 13.44 -22.99
C VAL A 8 4.71 12.84 -21.85
N GLU A 9 3.39 13.03 -21.85
CA GLU A 9 2.51 12.41 -20.86
C GLU A 9 2.56 10.87 -20.92
N GLN A 10 2.51 10.29 -22.13
CA GLN A 10 2.62 8.84 -22.30
C GLN A 10 3.98 8.30 -21.83
N TYR A 11 5.08 9.01 -22.13
CA TYR A 11 6.41 8.65 -21.65
C TYR A 11 6.46 8.58 -20.13
N ILE A 12 5.91 9.58 -19.43
CA ILE A 12 5.91 9.66 -17.97
C ILE A 12 5.01 8.58 -17.36
N LYS A 13 3.82 8.32 -17.94
CA LYS A 13 2.90 7.27 -17.47
C LYS A 13 3.49 5.86 -17.53
N LYS A 14 4.38 5.59 -18.50
CA LYS A 14 5.10 4.30 -18.59
C LYS A 14 6.16 4.14 -17.50
N LYS A 15 6.53 5.20 -16.78
CA LYS A 15 7.65 5.24 -15.82
C LYS A 15 7.19 5.78 -14.45
N PRO A 16 6.61 4.93 -13.58
CA PRO A 16 6.00 5.35 -12.32
C PRO A 16 6.91 6.16 -11.39
N PHE A 17 8.21 5.87 -11.36
CA PHE A 17 9.17 6.63 -10.56
C PHE A 17 9.30 8.09 -11.02
N LEU A 18 9.30 8.35 -12.33
CA LEU A 18 9.29 9.71 -12.87
C LEU A 18 7.97 10.39 -12.57
N GLN A 19 6.87 9.65 -12.64
CA GLN A 19 5.55 10.18 -12.30
C GLN A 19 5.52 10.68 -10.85
N SER A 20 5.97 9.86 -9.89
CA SER A 20 6.03 10.25 -8.47
C SER A 20 6.93 11.46 -8.23
N ALA A 21 8.15 11.44 -8.78
CA ALA A 21 9.11 12.51 -8.58
C ALA A 21 8.72 13.82 -9.32
N LEU A 22 7.98 13.73 -10.43
CA LEU A 22 7.40 14.89 -11.12
C LEU A 22 6.23 15.51 -10.32
N ALA A 23 5.40 14.68 -9.68
CA ALA A 23 4.30 15.14 -8.82
C ALA A 23 4.82 15.82 -7.54
N GLN A 24 5.95 15.37 -7.01
CA GLN A 24 6.58 15.97 -5.82
C GLN A 24 7.41 17.22 -6.13
N GLY A 25 7.56 17.60 -7.41
CA GLY A 25 8.35 18.76 -7.82
C GLY A 25 9.87 18.61 -7.59
N ILE A 26 10.36 17.41 -7.32
CA ILE A 26 11.79 17.15 -7.00
C ILE A 26 12.65 16.91 -8.24
N ILE A 27 12.04 16.73 -9.42
CA ILE A 27 12.77 16.50 -10.68
C ILE A 27 13.27 17.81 -11.28
N ASN A 28 14.53 17.82 -11.72
CA ASN A 28 15.05 18.83 -12.62
C ASN A 28 14.48 18.64 -14.05
N LEU A 29 13.51 19.48 -14.43
CA LEU A 29 12.81 19.38 -15.72
C LEU A 29 13.73 19.59 -16.93
N THR A 30 14.76 20.41 -16.81
CA THR A 30 15.72 20.69 -17.90
C THR A 30 16.63 19.49 -18.14
N SER A 31 17.09 18.83 -17.08
CA SER A 31 17.86 17.59 -17.21
C SER A 31 17.00 16.48 -17.77
N LEU A 32 15.77 16.33 -17.27
CA LEU A 32 14.84 15.32 -17.78
C LEU A 32 14.49 15.56 -19.25
N SER A 33 14.29 16.82 -19.68
CA SER A 33 13.94 17.11 -21.08
C SER A 33 14.98 16.59 -22.07
N ARG A 34 16.27 16.66 -21.72
CA ARG A 34 17.36 16.17 -22.57
C ARG A 34 17.38 14.65 -22.67
N ILE A 35 17.06 13.97 -21.57
CA ILE A 35 17.00 12.50 -21.49
C ILE A 35 15.83 11.96 -22.32
N VAL A 36 14.65 12.60 -22.22
CA VAL A 36 13.46 12.12 -22.92
C VAL A 36 13.44 12.50 -24.41
N LYS A 37 14.13 13.58 -24.79
CA LYS A 37 14.10 14.15 -26.15
C LYS A 37 14.23 13.12 -27.27
N PRO A 38 15.21 12.18 -27.26
CA PRO A 38 15.36 11.21 -28.34
C PRO A 38 14.11 10.34 -28.56
N GLU A 39 13.52 9.80 -27.49
CA GLU A 39 12.31 8.96 -27.56
C GLU A 39 11.09 9.79 -28.01
N ILE A 40 11.00 11.06 -27.59
CA ILE A 40 9.92 11.97 -28.01
C ILE A 40 10.03 12.33 -29.50
N GLU A 41 11.23 12.58 -30.01
CA GLU A 41 11.47 12.89 -31.43
C GLU A 41 11.22 11.69 -32.34
N GLU A 42 11.63 10.50 -31.90
CA GLU A 42 11.35 9.23 -32.57
C GLU A 42 9.83 9.01 -32.70
N GLU A 43 9.08 9.18 -31.60
CA GLU A 43 7.64 8.95 -31.61
C GLU A 43 6.85 10.02 -32.40
N LEU A 44 7.37 11.25 -32.50
CA LEU A 44 6.76 12.35 -33.26
C LEU A 44 7.21 12.41 -34.73
N GLY A 45 8.30 11.74 -35.10
CA GLY A 45 8.89 11.77 -36.44
C GLY A 45 9.42 13.15 -36.85
N LYS A 46 9.79 14.01 -35.89
CA LYS A 46 10.30 15.36 -36.14
C LYS A 46 11.15 15.88 -34.99
N GLU A 47 12.01 16.83 -35.29
CA GLU A 47 12.83 17.51 -34.28
C GLU A 47 11.96 18.36 -33.35
N VAL A 48 12.30 18.34 -32.05
CA VAL A 48 11.60 19.06 -30.99
C VAL A 48 12.58 19.92 -30.20
N ARG A 49 12.18 21.18 -29.95
CA ARG A 49 12.93 22.08 -29.08
C ARG A 49 12.84 21.61 -27.62
N ASN A 50 13.98 21.55 -26.94
CA ASN A 50 14.03 21.18 -25.51
C ASN A 50 13.05 22.01 -24.65
N GLY A 51 12.92 23.31 -24.91
CA GLY A 51 11.97 24.17 -24.19
C GLY A 51 10.51 23.72 -24.30
N ALA A 52 10.11 23.13 -25.43
CA ALA A 52 8.75 22.61 -25.60
C ALA A 52 8.50 21.38 -24.71
N ILE A 53 9.51 20.53 -24.52
CA ILE A 53 9.47 19.37 -23.63
C ILE A 53 9.43 19.83 -22.17
N VAL A 54 10.27 20.80 -21.79
CA VAL A 54 10.25 21.40 -20.44
C VAL A 54 8.86 21.96 -20.11
N MET A 55 8.23 22.67 -21.06
CA MET A 55 6.89 23.21 -20.88
C MET A 55 5.82 22.12 -20.75
N ALA A 56 5.93 21.03 -21.50
CA ALA A 56 5.05 19.87 -21.36
C ALA A 56 5.20 19.20 -19.99
N LEU A 57 6.43 18.96 -19.54
CA LEU A 57 6.73 18.39 -18.22
C LEU A 57 6.24 19.28 -17.07
N LYS A 58 6.44 20.60 -17.16
CA LYS A 58 5.99 21.57 -16.15
C LYS A 58 4.46 21.57 -16.00
N ARG A 59 3.73 21.54 -17.12
CA ARG A 59 2.27 21.46 -17.12
C ARG A 59 1.79 20.16 -16.49
N LEU A 60 2.40 19.04 -16.89
CA LEU A 60 2.06 17.73 -16.37
C LEU A 60 2.31 17.62 -14.85
N SER A 61 3.40 18.22 -14.35
CA SER A 61 3.70 18.30 -12.91
C SER A 61 2.57 18.98 -12.12
N GLY A 62 2.13 20.17 -12.56
CA GLY A 62 1.03 20.90 -11.91
C GLY A 62 -0.31 20.16 -11.93
N ASP A 63 -0.65 19.51 -13.05
CA ASP A 63 -1.88 18.70 -13.15
C ASP A 63 -1.84 17.47 -12.22
N MET A 64 -0.66 16.91 -11.98
CA MET A 64 -0.46 15.71 -11.17
C MET A 64 -0.50 15.98 -9.66
N GLU A 65 0.07 17.09 -9.22
CA GLU A 65 -0.01 17.56 -7.84
C GLU A 65 -1.47 17.70 -7.39
N PHE A 66 -2.30 18.30 -8.25
CA PHE A 66 -3.73 18.47 -7.98
C PHE A 66 -4.48 17.13 -7.83
N ARG A 67 -4.20 16.15 -8.70
CA ARG A 67 -4.86 14.82 -8.68
C ARG A 67 -4.46 13.96 -7.49
N ALA A 68 -3.18 13.99 -7.09
CA ALA A 68 -2.69 13.20 -5.97
C ALA A 68 -3.40 13.59 -4.66
N THR A 69 -3.49 14.90 -4.40
CA THR A 69 -4.14 15.45 -3.21
C THR A 69 -5.61 15.07 -3.11
N HIS A 70 -6.37 15.13 -4.21
CA HIS A 70 -7.78 14.74 -4.22
C HIS A 70 -8.00 13.25 -3.93
N ARG A 71 -7.14 12.38 -4.48
CA ARG A 71 -7.24 10.94 -4.23
C ARG A 71 -6.89 10.58 -2.79
N ILE A 72 -5.85 11.20 -2.22
CA ILE A 72 -5.47 11.01 -0.81
C ILE A 72 -6.60 11.48 0.10
N ILE A 73 -7.14 12.68 -0.11
CA ILE A 73 -8.26 13.21 0.69
C ILE A 73 -9.49 12.29 0.59
N LYS A 74 -9.78 11.74 -0.59
CA LYS A 74 -10.88 10.79 -0.76
C LYS A 74 -10.65 9.51 0.04
N VAL A 75 -9.45 8.93 -0.04
CA VAL A 75 -9.10 7.73 0.73
C VAL A 75 -9.15 8.01 2.23
N LEU A 76 -8.58 9.12 2.70
CA LEU A 76 -8.62 9.51 4.11
C LEU A 76 -10.04 9.78 4.63
N LYS A 77 -10.95 10.28 3.78
CA LYS A 77 -12.37 10.44 4.12
C LYS A 77 -13.13 9.12 4.15
N GLU A 78 -12.68 8.12 3.40
CA GLU A 78 -13.27 6.77 3.35
C GLU A 78 -12.72 5.87 4.46
N ILE A 79 -11.52 6.16 4.99
CA ILE A 79 -11.02 5.52 6.20
C ILE A 79 -11.89 5.99 7.37
N GLY A 80 -12.59 5.04 8.00
CA GLY A 80 -13.37 5.27 9.20
C GLY A 80 -12.47 5.49 10.43
N GLU A 81 -12.81 4.82 11.53
CA GLU A 81 -12.03 4.89 12.77
C GLU A 81 -10.75 4.04 12.66
N ILE A 82 -9.59 4.65 12.92
CA ILE A 82 -8.31 3.94 13.03
C ILE A 82 -7.98 3.78 14.51
N THR A 83 -7.92 2.54 14.99
CA THR A 83 -7.46 2.22 16.34
C THR A 83 -6.15 1.46 16.25
N VAL A 84 -5.10 1.98 16.89
CA VAL A 84 -3.80 1.32 17.01
C VAL A 84 -3.77 0.55 18.33
N ARG A 85 -3.42 -0.73 18.28
CA ARG A 85 -3.20 -1.59 19.44
C ARG A 85 -1.77 -2.11 19.42
N SER A 86 -1.08 -1.96 20.54
CA SER A 86 0.23 -2.56 20.80
C SER A 86 0.06 -3.77 21.74
N SER A 87 1.16 -4.49 21.97
CA SER A 87 1.20 -5.63 22.91
C SER A 87 0.28 -6.78 22.47
N LEU A 88 0.34 -7.09 21.18
CA LEU A 88 -0.33 -8.24 20.59
C LEU A 88 0.71 -9.30 20.24
N THR A 89 0.31 -10.56 20.39
CA THR A 89 1.07 -11.73 19.98
C THR A 89 0.28 -12.48 18.93
N ASP A 90 0.96 -12.88 17.86
CA ASP A 90 0.42 -13.65 16.74
C ASP A 90 0.84 -15.12 16.90
N PHE A 91 -0.14 -16.01 16.96
CA PHE A 91 0.05 -17.45 16.95
C PHE A 91 -0.53 -18.05 15.67
N THR A 92 0.20 -18.99 15.08
CA THR A 92 -0.23 -19.74 13.89
C THR A 92 -0.13 -21.22 14.19
N PHE A 93 -1.24 -21.94 14.01
CA PHE A 93 -1.33 -23.38 14.22
C PHE A 93 -1.83 -24.07 12.95
N LEU A 94 -1.39 -25.30 12.69
CA LEU A 94 -2.03 -26.14 11.69
C LEU A 94 -3.42 -26.58 12.17
N VAL A 95 -4.37 -26.64 11.24
CA VAL A 95 -5.72 -27.11 11.55
C VAL A 95 -5.67 -28.59 11.89
N SER A 96 -6.13 -28.93 13.10
CA SER A 96 -6.32 -30.28 13.60
C SER A 96 -7.79 -30.53 13.99
N ASP A 97 -8.10 -31.75 14.41
CA ASP A 97 -9.44 -32.10 14.90
C ASP A 97 -9.75 -31.44 16.26
N SER A 98 -8.74 -31.18 17.11
CA SER A 98 -8.88 -30.56 18.43
C SER A 98 -8.85 -29.03 18.43
N ILE A 99 -8.45 -28.41 17.31
CA ILE A 99 -8.19 -26.96 17.23
C ILE A 99 -9.38 -26.10 17.67
N LEU A 100 -10.61 -26.52 17.33
CA LEU A 100 -11.84 -25.78 17.66
C LEU A 100 -12.25 -25.94 19.13
N GLU A 101 -11.94 -27.08 19.75
CA GLU A 101 -12.17 -27.31 21.17
C GLU A 101 -11.24 -26.41 22.00
N ASN A 102 -9.95 -26.39 21.65
CA ASN A 102 -8.96 -25.51 22.27
C ASN A 102 -9.32 -24.02 22.10
N GLN A 103 -9.80 -23.65 20.91
CA GLN A 103 -10.29 -22.29 20.64
C GLN A 103 -11.52 -21.92 21.50
N THR A 104 -12.40 -22.88 21.76
CA THR A 104 -13.58 -22.66 22.62
C THR A 104 -13.15 -22.33 24.04
N GLU A 105 -12.20 -23.08 24.60
CA GLU A 105 -11.66 -22.82 25.95
C GLU A 105 -10.94 -21.46 26.03
N LEU A 106 -10.22 -21.07 24.97
CA LEU A 106 -9.62 -19.75 24.87
C LEU A 106 -10.69 -18.64 24.88
N LEU A 107 -11.77 -18.81 24.12
CA LEU A 107 -12.89 -17.85 24.08
C LEU A 107 -13.59 -17.70 25.44
N GLU A 108 -13.69 -18.77 26.24
CA GLU A 108 -14.20 -18.67 27.60
C GLU A 108 -13.30 -17.79 28.49
N THR A 109 -11.98 -17.88 28.32
CA THR A 109 -11.02 -17.05 29.06
C THR A 109 -11.05 -15.59 28.61
N VAL A 110 -11.17 -15.35 27.30
CA VAL A 110 -11.36 -14.00 26.73
C VAL A 110 -12.66 -13.38 27.24
N ASN A 111 -13.75 -14.14 27.29
CA ASN A 111 -15.05 -13.64 27.76
C ASN A 111 -15.03 -13.20 29.24
N LYS A 112 -14.17 -13.81 30.07
CA LYS A 112 -13.95 -13.41 31.47
C LYS A 112 -13.13 -12.11 31.59
N ASN A 113 -12.30 -11.79 30.60
CA ASN A 113 -11.38 -10.65 30.60
C ASN A 113 -11.71 -9.67 29.46
N LYS A 114 -12.68 -8.79 29.66
CA LYS A 114 -13.20 -7.92 28.58
C LYS A 114 -12.22 -6.88 28.03
N ASP A 115 -11.10 -6.65 28.71
CA ASP A 115 -10.07 -5.68 28.29
C ASP A 115 -9.03 -6.27 27.33
N VAL A 116 -9.04 -7.59 27.10
CA VAL A 116 -8.10 -8.24 26.18
C VAL A 116 -8.58 -8.15 24.74
N PHE A 117 -7.65 -7.90 23.83
CA PHE A 117 -7.90 -8.01 22.40
C PHE A 117 -7.81 -9.48 21.99
N TYR A 118 -8.75 -9.91 21.15
CA TYR A 118 -8.76 -11.23 20.56
C TYR A 118 -9.33 -11.15 19.14
N THR A 119 -8.64 -11.79 18.20
CA THR A 119 -9.18 -12.16 16.91
C THR A 119 -8.64 -13.52 16.50
N SER A 120 -9.42 -14.22 15.69
CA SER A 120 -9.00 -15.49 15.10
C SER A 120 -9.46 -15.57 13.66
N SER A 121 -8.58 -16.04 12.78
CA SER A 121 -8.86 -16.27 11.38
C SER A 121 -8.47 -17.68 10.99
N ARG A 122 -9.41 -18.44 10.43
CA ARG A 122 -9.18 -19.81 9.98
C ARG A 122 -9.03 -19.82 8.46
N GLY A 123 -7.87 -20.24 7.99
CA GLY A 123 -7.62 -20.60 6.60
C GLY A 123 -8.00 -22.05 6.30
N VAL A 124 -7.59 -22.56 5.14
CA VAL A 124 -7.83 -23.96 4.76
C VAL A 124 -7.01 -24.92 5.64
N ASN A 125 -5.76 -24.57 5.94
CA ASN A 125 -4.81 -25.44 6.63
C ASN A 125 -4.30 -24.86 7.96
N GLU A 126 -4.60 -23.59 8.25
CA GLU A 126 -4.05 -22.89 9.40
C GLU A 126 -5.12 -22.11 10.18
N LEU A 127 -4.88 -21.95 11.46
CA LEU A 127 -5.59 -21.04 12.35
C LEU A 127 -4.61 -19.98 12.84
N ASN A 128 -4.92 -18.72 12.56
CA ASN A 128 -4.19 -17.57 13.08
C ASN A 128 -4.98 -16.97 14.25
N ILE A 129 -4.31 -16.77 15.39
CA ILE A 129 -4.87 -16.16 16.59
C ILE A 129 -4.02 -14.94 16.93
N VAL A 130 -4.64 -13.78 17.03
CA VAL A 130 -3.99 -12.56 17.52
C VAL A 130 -4.63 -12.17 18.83
N VAL A 131 -3.82 -12.13 19.89
CA VAL A 131 -4.28 -11.85 21.26
C VAL A 131 -3.42 -10.82 21.94
N SER A 132 -3.95 -10.18 22.97
CA SER A 132 -3.13 -9.44 23.94
C SER A 132 -2.10 -10.37 24.57
N ASN A 133 -0.84 -9.92 24.64
CA ASN A 133 0.29 -10.70 25.16
C ASN A 133 0.13 -11.20 26.60
N THR A 134 -0.79 -10.62 27.38
CA THR A 134 -1.20 -11.14 28.69
C THR A 134 -1.80 -12.54 28.65
N LEU A 135 -2.21 -13.02 27.47
CA LEU A 135 -2.76 -14.35 27.24
C LEU A 135 -1.75 -15.34 26.64
N ASP A 136 -0.48 -14.96 26.44
CA ASP A 136 0.53 -15.81 25.81
C ASP A 136 0.61 -17.19 26.49
N ASP A 137 0.83 -17.21 27.80
CA ASP A 137 0.89 -18.45 28.59
C ASP A 137 -0.39 -19.30 28.46
N THR A 138 -1.55 -18.65 28.33
CA THR A 138 -2.84 -19.35 28.19
C THR A 138 -2.94 -20.02 26.82
N VAL A 139 -2.58 -19.29 25.75
CA VAL A 139 -2.60 -19.84 24.39
C VAL A 139 -1.59 -20.99 24.27
N GLU A 140 -0.38 -20.81 24.76
CA GLU A 140 0.64 -21.86 24.74
C GLU A 140 0.19 -23.13 25.48
N GLN A 141 -0.51 -22.99 26.61
CA GLN A 141 -1.01 -24.14 27.37
C GLN A 141 -2.17 -24.86 26.68
N LEU A 142 -3.14 -24.12 26.14
CA LEU A 142 -4.31 -24.69 25.48
C LEU A 142 -3.95 -25.35 24.16
N PHE A 143 -3.03 -24.74 23.40
CA PHE A 143 -2.63 -25.20 22.08
C PHE A 143 -1.31 -26.00 22.09
N LYS A 144 -0.83 -26.44 23.26
CA LYS A 144 0.44 -27.20 23.39
C LYS A 144 0.54 -28.47 22.56
N ASN A 145 -0.60 -29.05 22.19
CA ASN A 145 -0.70 -30.27 21.40
C ASN A 145 -0.89 -29.99 19.90
N GLU A 146 -1.00 -28.71 19.53
CA GLU A 146 -1.15 -28.25 18.15
C GLU A 146 0.24 -27.96 17.58
N ASN A 147 0.46 -28.32 16.30
CA ASN A 147 1.74 -28.11 15.60
C ASN A 147 1.72 -26.86 14.72
#